data_AF-A0A5J9SKT4-F1
#
_entry.id   AF-A0A5J9SKT4-F1
#
_cell.length_a   1.000
_cell.length_b   1.000
_cell.length_c   1.000
_cell.angle_alpha   90.00
_cell.angle_beta   90.00
_cell.angle_gamma   90.00
#
_symmetry.space_group_name_H-M   'P 1'
#
loop_
_entity.id
_entity.type
_entity.pdbx_description
1 polymer ?
#
loop_
_entity_poly.entity_id
_entity_poly.type
_entity_poly.pdbx_seq_one_letter_code
_entity_poly.pdbx_strand_id
1 'polypeptide(L)'
;MAASQLKKASSVVPLSTDDSEMMEPVSVVPKKILLNPLFVSVKVACILALFGAVVLASNAALKQSPCDPANSCCIELTDAAGAKVEALERGQLWVSGVQAVAALLGLLLSGRRSQALAFIALTVGAANICMDAVVDAIFINAAPGDHSLKTNAIAHVVIYALLDLIGFIVLILGQLFLDHE
;
A
#
# COMPACT_ATOMS: atom_id res chain seq x y z
N MET A 1 7.78 -22.70 65.37
CA MET A 1 8.79 -21.66 65.09
C MET A 1 8.09 -20.47 64.45
N ALA A 2 8.31 -19.28 65.01
CA ALA A 2 7.97 -17.91 64.52
C ALA A 2 6.52 -17.65 64.08
N ALA A 3 5.64 -17.11 64.93
CA ALA A 3 5.52 -15.70 65.36
C ALA A 3 4.85 -14.79 64.31
N SER A 4 3.56 -14.54 64.59
CA SER A 4 2.67 -13.49 64.11
C SER A 4 3.26 -12.07 64.17
N GLN A 5 2.82 -11.17 63.27
CA GLN A 5 2.17 -9.92 63.70
C GLN A 5 1.35 -9.29 62.56
N LEU A 6 0.04 -9.20 62.81
CA LEU A 6 -0.88 -8.20 62.24
C LEU A 6 -0.56 -6.86 62.89
N LYS A 7 -0.49 -5.76 62.14
CA LYS A 7 -0.62 -4.42 62.73
C LYS A 7 -1.58 -3.56 61.92
N LYS A 8 -2.73 -3.32 62.53
CA LYS A 8 -3.78 -2.41 62.12
C LYS A 8 -3.60 -1.10 62.91
N ALA A 9 -4.04 -0.01 62.27
CA ALA A 9 -4.70 1.17 62.82
C ALA A 9 -3.91 2.48 63.05
N SER A 10 -4.70 3.53 62.77
CA SER A 10 -4.69 4.90 63.31
C SER A 10 -3.86 5.91 62.53
N SER A 11 -4.47 6.76 61.68
CA SER A 11 -5.29 7.94 62.02
C SER A 11 -4.49 9.01 62.75
N VAL A 12 -4.08 10.05 62.01
CA VAL A 12 -3.98 11.44 62.47
C VAL A 12 -4.26 12.33 61.26
N VAL A 13 -5.36 13.08 61.31
CA VAL A 13 -5.60 14.29 60.51
C VAL A 13 -4.98 15.46 61.28
N PRO A 14 -4.27 16.37 60.61
CA PRO A 14 -4.25 17.76 61.01
C PRO A 14 -4.93 18.62 59.94
N LEU A 15 -5.97 19.32 60.38
CA LEU A 15 -6.58 20.48 59.75
C LEU A 15 -5.74 21.70 60.17
N SER A 16 -5.33 22.57 59.23
CA SER A 16 -5.41 24.04 59.32
C SER A 16 -4.49 24.79 58.34
N THR A 17 -5.10 25.76 57.65
CA THR A 17 -4.63 27.10 57.19
C THR A 17 -3.55 27.26 56.12
N ASP A 18 -4.06 27.64 54.94
CA ASP A 18 -3.84 28.90 54.21
C ASP A 18 -2.48 29.31 53.62
N ASP A 19 -2.65 29.66 52.34
CA ASP A 19 -2.02 30.70 51.54
C ASP A 19 -0.71 30.48 50.79
N SER A 20 -0.79 30.96 49.55
CA SER A 20 0.25 31.43 48.65
C SER A 20 0.78 30.45 47.61
N GLU A 21 0.39 30.77 46.37
CA GLU A 21 1.22 30.72 45.15
C GLU A 21 2.20 29.55 45.00
N MET A 22 1.92 28.66 44.05
CA MET A 22 2.40 28.87 42.68
C MET A 22 1.72 27.84 41.79
N MET A 23 1.03 28.33 40.77
CA MET A 23 0.51 27.51 39.70
C MET A 23 1.72 26.99 38.92
N GLU A 24 2.20 25.79 39.27
CA GLU A 24 3.16 25.08 38.43
C GLU A 24 2.55 24.99 37.03
N PRO A 25 3.24 25.47 35.98
CA PRO A 25 2.79 25.23 34.64
C PRO A 25 2.85 23.71 34.47
N VAL A 26 1.68 23.08 34.35
CA VAL A 26 1.57 21.73 33.80
C VAL A 26 2.20 21.84 32.43
N SER A 27 3.49 21.49 32.36
CA SER A 27 4.24 21.43 31.13
C SER A 27 3.56 20.29 30.38
N VAL A 28 2.63 20.65 29.51
CA VAL A 28 2.10 19.77 28.49
C VAL A 28 3.30 19.51 27.59
N VAL A 29 4.12 18.54 27.99
CA VAL A 29 5.19 18.02 27.15
C VAL A 29 4.47 17.59 25.89
N PRO A 30 4.72 18.24 24.74
CA PRO A 30 4.10 17.81 23.51
C PRO A 30 4.57 16.37 23.33
N LYS A 31 3.63 15.42 23.41
CA LYS A 31 3.86 14.05 22.97
C LYS A 31 4.30 14.17 21.52
N LYS A 32 5.61 14.25 21.29
CA LYS A 32 6.20 14.05 19.98
C LYS A 32 5.76 12.64 19.63
N ILE A 33 4.76 12.54 18.76
CA ILE A 33 4.38 11.30 18.14
C ILE A 33 5.64 10.89 17.38
N LEU A 34 6.44 10.03 18.01
CA LEU A 34 7.63 9.47 17.39
C LEU A 34 7.08 8.49 16.35
N LEU A 35 6.73 9.02 15.17
CA LEU A 35 6.35 8.20 14.04
C LEU A 35 7.57 7.35 13.72
N ASN A 36 7.50 6.06 14.04
CA ASN A 36 8.54 5.12 13.67
C ASN A 36 8.66 5.17 12.13
N PRO A 37 9.82 5.56 11.57
CA PRO A 37 9.99 5.75 10.13
C PRO A 37 9.61 4.50 9.33
N LEU A 38 9.80 3.31 9.92
CA LEU A 38 9.40 2.04 9.30
C LEU A 38 7.87 1.86 9.25
N PHE A 39 7.15 2.34 10.25
CA PHE A 39 5.69 2.29 10.22
C PHE A 39 5.11 3.21 9.15
N VAL A 40 5.74 4.38 8.94
CA VAL A 40 5.37 5.30 7.87
C VAL A 40 5.69 4.71 6.51
N SER A 41 6.89 4.15 6.33
CA SER A 41 7.32 3.61 5.05
C SER A 41 6.45 2.46 4.58
N VAL A 42 6.13 1.52 5.48
CA VAL A 42 5.25 0.39 5.17
C VAL A 42 3.84 0.86 4.81
N LYS A 43 3.30 1.86 5.51
CA LYS A 43 2.00 2.42 5.16
C LYS A 43 1.98 3.04 3.78
N VAL A 44 2.98 3.86 3.45
CA VAL A 44 3.09 4.49 2.13
C VAL A 44 3.20 3.42 1.04
N ALA A 45 4.07 2.43 1.22
CA ALA A 45 4.26 1.35 0.25
C ALA A 45 2.99 0.52 0.04
N CYS A 46 2.28 0.14 1.11
CA CYS A 46 1.03 -0.60 0.99
C CYS A 46 -0.09 0.22 0.35
N ILE A 47 -0.17 1.53 0.63
CA ILE A 47 -1.15 2.42 -0.02
C ILE A 47 -0.87 2.52 -1.53
N LEU A 48 0.39 2.68 -1.92
CA LEU A 48 0.80 2.68 -3.33
C LEU A 48 0.46 1.35 -4.01
N ALA A 49 0.76 0.23 -3.36
CA ALA A 49 0.44 -1.09 -3.89
C ALA A 49 -1.08 -1.32 -4.01
N LEU A 50 -1.89 -0.83 -3.07
CA LEU A 50 -3.36 -0.90 -3.16
C LEU A 50 -3.90 -0.06 -4.30
N PHE A 51 -3.39 1.16 -4.45
CA PHE A 51 -3.77 2.04 -5.54
C PHE A 51 -3.47 1.39 -6.89
N GLY A 52 -2.27 0.84 -7.07
CA GLY A 52 -1.89 0.10 -8.27
C GLY A 52 -2.81 -1.09 -8.55
N ALA A 53 -3.13 -1.90 -7.53
CA ALA A 53 -4.02 -3.05 -7.67
C ALA A 53 -5.43 -2.64 -8.14
N VAL A 54 -5.99 -1.56 -7.59
CA VAL A 54 -7.33 -1.08 -7.96
C VAL A 54 -7.35 -0.56 -9.39
N VAL A 55 -6.34 0.22 -9.80
CA VAL A 55 -6.30 0.75 -11.17
C VAL A 55 -6.11 -0.36 -12.19
N LEU A 56 -5.17 -1.28 -11.95
CA LEU A 56 -4.93 -2.40 -12.87
C LEU A 56 -6.13 -3.35 -12.97
N ALA A 57 -6.85 -3.58 -11.87
CA ALA A 57 -8.09 -4.36 -11.89
C ALA A 57 -9.21 -3.63 -12.66
N SER A 58 -9.32 -2.30 -12.49
CA SER A 58 -10.30 -1.49 -13.22
C SER A 58 -10.03 -1.50 -14.72
N ASN A 59 -8.77 -1.39 -15.12
CA ASN A 59 -8.37 -1.46 -16.53
C ASN A 59 -8.72 -2.82 -17.15
N ALA A 60 -8.41 -3.92 -16.46
CA ALA A 60 -8.77 -5.26 -16.92
C ALA A 60 -10.30 -5.42 -17.06
N ALA A 61 -11.08 -4.89 -16.11
CA ALA A 61 -12.54 -4.94 -16.17
C ALA A 61 -13.14 -4.09 -17.30
N LEU A 62 -12.54 -2.93 -17.60
CA LEU A 62 -12.99 -2.05 -18.68
C LEU A 62 -12.72 -2.66 -20.07
N LYS A 63 -11.56 -3.30 -20.25
CA LYS A 63 -11.19 -3.97 -21.50
C LYS A 63 -12.08 -5.19 -21.80
N GLN A 64 -12.63 -5.83 -20.76
CA GLN A 64 -13.55 -6.97 -20.88
C GLN A 64 -14.99 -6.58 -21.27
N SER A 65 -15.33 -5.28 -21.26
CA SER A 65 -16.65 -4.82 -21.69
C SER A 65 -16.82 -5.03 -23.20
N PRO A 66 -17.95 -5.62 -23.65
CA PRO A 66 -18.19 -5.82 -25.07
C PRO A 66 -18.10 -4.50 -25.81
N CYS A 67 -17.36 -4.55 -26.92
CA CYS A 67 -17.10 -3.40 -27.75
C CYS A 67 -18.41 -2.93 -28.40
N ASP A 68 -18.91 -1.76 -28.00
CA ASP A 68 -20.07 -1.16 -28.65
C ASP A 68 -19.61 -0.69 -30.05
N PRO A 69 -20.17 -1.23 -31.15
CA PRO A 69 -19.79 -0.83 -32.51
C PRO A 69 -20.04 0.66 -32.80
N ALA A 70 -20.80 1.36 -31.97
CA ALA A 70 -20.97 2.81 -32.04
C ALA A 70 -19.71 3.60 -31.63
N ASN A 71 -18.78 2.98 -30.89
CA ASN A 71 -17.51 3.58 -30.51
C ASN A 71 -16.42 3.23 -31.53
N SER A 72 -15.82 4.26 -32.13
CA SER A 72 -14.75 4.17 -33.14
C SER A 72 -13.41 3.60 -32.61
N CYS A 73 -13.39 2.98 -31.44
CA CYS A 73 -12.20 2.49 -30.74
C CYS A 73 -12.23 0.96 -30.55
N CYS A 74 -12.92 0.24 -31.44
CA CYS A 74 -12.87 -1.23 -31.44
C CYS A 74 -11.70 -1.70 -32.29
N ILE A 75 -10.63 -2.08 -31.62
CA ILE A 75 -9.46 -2.69 -32.26
C ILE A 75 -9.79 -4.15 -32.49
N GLU A 76 -9.81 -4.55 -33.76
CA GLU A 76 -10.06 -5.94 -34.15
C GLU A 76 -8.81 -6.78 -33.86
N LEU A 77 -8.91 -7.69 -32.89
CA LEU A 77 -7.87 -8.67 -32.60
C LEU A 77 -8.17 -9.96 -33.36
N THR A 78 -7.12 -10.68 -33.75
CA THR A 78 -7.28 -12.06 -34.21
C THR A 78 -7.80 -12.94 -33.07
N ASP A 79 -8.54 -14.01 -33.38
CA ASP A 79 -9.10 -14.92 -32.36
C ASP A 79 -8.04 -15.40 -31.35
N ALA A 80 -6.83 -15.71 -31.84
CA ALA A 80 -5.72 -16.14 -31.01
C ALA A 80 -5.20 -15.02 -30.08
N ALA A 81 -5.13 -13.78 -30.58
CA ALA A 81 -4.73 -12.63 -29.77
C ALA A 81 -5.80 -12.26 -28.75
N GLY A 82 -7.08 -12.29 -29.14
CA GLY A 82 -8.22 -12.04 -28.26
C GLY A 82 -8.29 -13.04 -27.10
N ALA A 83 -8.18 -14.35 -27.38
CA ALA A 83 -8.15 -15.38 -26.35
C ALA A 83 -6.97 -15.21 -25.37
N LYS A 84 -5.81 -14.76 -25.88
CA LYS A 84 -4.65 -14.46 -25.06
C LYS A 84 -4.89 -13.25 -24.15
N VAL A 85 -5.46 -12.16 -24.68
CA VAL A 85 -5.80 -10.96 -23.89
C VAL A 85 -6.79 -11.30 -22.79
N GLU A 86 -7.86 -12.03 -23.09
CA GLU A 86 -8.86 -12.43 -22.09
C GLU A 86 -8.24 -13.29 -20.96
N ALA A 87 -7.35 -14.22 -21.33
CA ALA A 87 -6.63 -15.04 -20.35
C ALA A 87 -5.70 -14.19 -19.47
N LEU A 88 -4.99 -13.21 -20.06
CA LEU A 88 -4.12 -12.30 -19.31
C LEU A 88 -4.93 -11.39 -18.39
N GLU A 89 -6.04 -10.80 -18.85
CA GLU A 89 -6.89 -9.93 -18.04
C GLU A 89 -7.52 -10.67 -16.86
N ARG A 90 -7.99 -11.91 -17.09
CA ARG A 90 -8.45 -12.78 -16.00
C ARG A 90 -7.33 -13.06 -15.01
N GLY A 91 -6.12 -13.32 -15.50
CA GLY A 91 -4.92 -13.44 -14.66
C GLY A 91 -4.63 -12.16 -13.88
N GLN A 92 -4.75 -11.00 -14.51
CA GLN A 92 -4.52 -9.68 -13.95
C GLN A 92 -5.47 -9.39 -12.78
N LEU A 93 -6.74 -9.78 -12.90
CA LEU A 93 -7.72 -9.66 -11.81
C LEU A 93 -7.33 -10.50 -10.59
N TRP A 94 -6.88 -11.74 -10.81
CA TRP A 94 -6.38 -12.60 -9.73
C TRP A 94 -5.13 -12.03 -9.06
N VAL A 95 -4.15 -11.60 -9.86
CA VAL A 95 -2.90 -11.00 -9.38
C VAL A 95 -3.16 -9.71 -8.62
N SER A 96 -4.04 -8.83 -9.13
CA SER A 96 -4.49 -7.61 -8.47
C SER A 96 -5.18 -7.92 -7.13
N GLY A 97 -5.99 -8.99 -7.07
CA GLY A 97 -6.59 -9.48 -5.83
C GLY A 97 -5.53 -9.88 -4.79
N VAL A 98 -4.53 -10.66 -5.20
CA VAL A 98 -3.42 -11.08 -4.31
C VAL A 98 -2.62 -9.86 -3.84
N GLN A 99 -2.32 -8.92 -4.73
CA GLN A 99 -1.63 -7.66 -4.43
C GLN A 99 -2.40 -6.84 -3.38
N ALA A 100 -3.70 -6.67 -3.56
CA ALA A 100 -4.55 -5.93 -2.64
C ALA A 100 -4.62 -6.60 -1.27
N VAL A 101 -4.79 -7.93 -1.22
CA VAL A 101 -4.79 -8.69 0.05
C VAL A 101 -3.46 -8.55 0.77
N ALA A 102 -2.33 -8.71 0.06
CA ALA A 102 -1.00 -8.54 0.65
C ALA A 102 -0.81 -7.14 1.23
N ALA A 103 -1.21 -6.10 0.50
CA ALA A 103 -1.10 -4.72 0.94
C ALA A 103 -2.02 -4.41 2.14
N LEU A 104 -3.27 -4.90 2.15
CA LEU A 104 -4.17 -4.78 3.29
C LEU A 104 -3.60 -5.47 4.53
N LEU A 105 -3.11 -6.69 4.39
CA LEU A 105 -2.45 -7.40 5.50
C LEU A 105 -1.20 -6.64 5.96
N GLY A 106 -0.44 -6.04 5.04
CA GLY A 106 0.68 -5.16 5.35
C GLY A 106 0.27 -3.95 6.18
N LEU A 107 -0.89 -3.34 5.90
CA LEU A 107 -1.44 -2.21 6.67
C LEU A 107 -1.97 -2.61 8.04
N LEU A 108 -2.56 -3.80 8.16
CA LEU A 108 -3.21 -4.28 9.38
C LEU A 108 -2.24 -4.90 10.38
N LEU A 109 -1.16 -5.51 9.89
CA LEU A 109 -0.14 -6.14 10.73
C LEU A 109 0.93 -5.12 11.13
N SER A 110 1.77 -5.50 12.10
CA SER A 110 2.90 -4.71 12.56
C SER A 110 4.22 -5.50 12.53
N GLY A 111 5.33 -4.78 12.55
CA GLY A 111 6.68 -5.35 12.59
C GLY A 111 7.11 -6.03 11.29
N ARG A 112 7.96 -7.05 11.39
CA ARG A 112 8.60 -7.71 10.22
C ARG A 112 7.61 -8.33 9.23
N ARG A 113 6.46 -8.81 9.70
CA ARG A 113 5.43 -9.42 8.83
C ARG A 113 4.79 -8.38 7.91
N SER A 114 4.45 -7.22 8.46
CA SER A 114 3.89 -6.08 7.72
C SER A 114 4.82 -5.62 6.61
N GLN A 115 6.11 -5.55 6.92
CA GLN A 115 7.14 -5.22 5.95
C GLN A 115 7.30 -6.26 4.83
N ALA A 116 7.40 -7.54 5.18
CA ALA A 116 7.50 -8.60 4.18
C ALA A 116 6.29 -8.59 3.23
N LEU A 117 5.09 -8.34 3.77
CA LEU A 117 3.87 -8.21 2.98
C LEU A 117 3.87 -6.98 2.07
N ALA A 118 4.44 -5.85 2.52
CA ALA A 118 4.60 -4.67 1.68
C ALA A 118 5.54 -4.93 0.50
N PHE A 119 6.66 -5.62 0.73
CA PHE A 119 7.55 -6.07 -0.36
C PHE A 119 6.82 -7.01 -1.31
N ILE A 120 6.11 -8.01 -0.79
CA ILE A 120 5.31 -8.94 -1.62
C ILE A 120 4.29 -8.17 -2.44
N ALA A 121 3.55 -7.21 -1.85
CA ALA A 121 2.56 -6.42 -2.55
C ALA A 121 3.17 -5.63 -3.72
N LEU A 122 4.32 -4.98 -3.50
CA LEU A 122 5.03 -4.26 -4.58
C LEU A 122 5.61 -5.21 -5.64
N THR A 123 6.13 -6.37 -5.26
CA THR A 123 6.64 -7.35 -6.23
C THR A 123 5.51 -7.93 -7.09
N VAL A 124 4.36 -8.22 -6.47
CA VAL A 124 3.16 -8.64 -7.21
C VAL A 124 2.67 -7.50 -8.10
N GLY A 125 2.72 -6.25 -7.64
CA GLY A 125 2.45 -5.05 -8.45
C GLY A 125 3.32 -4.96 -9.70
N ALA A 126 4.64 -5.14 -9.56
CA ALA A 126 5.55 -5.12 -10.68
C ALA A 126 5.23 -6.22 -11.71
N ALA A 127 4.89 -7.43 -11.24
CA ALA A 127 4.45 -8.50 -12.12
C ALA A 127 3.11 -8.18 -12.83
N ASN A 128 2.19 -7.51 -12.12
CA ASN A 128 0.90 -7.08 -12.64
C ASN A 128 1.07 -6.04 -13.77
N ILE A 129 1.97 -5.07 -13.58
CA ILE A 129 2.35 -4.07 -14.61
C ILE A 129 2.97 -4.77 -15.83
N CYS A 130 3.81 -5.78 -15.64
CA CYS A 130 4.36 -6.56 -16.75
C CYS A 130 3.28 -7.29 -17.56
N MET A 131 2.25 -7.84 -16.91
CA MET A 131 1.12 -8.45 -17.61
C MET A 131 0.34 -7.43 -18.44
N ASP A 132 0.03 -6.26 -17.86
CA ASP A 132 -0.68 -5.19 -18.56
C ASP A 132 0.13 -4.65 -19.75
N ALA A 133 1.45 -4.51 -19.60
CA ALA A 133 2.34 -4.14 -20.70
C ALA A 133 2.32 -5.14 -21.87
N VAL A 134 2.16 -6.43 -21.60
CA VAL A 134 2.01 -7.46 -22.65
C VAL A 134 0.66 -7.32 -23.35
N VAL A 135 -0.41 -7.03 -22.61
CA VAL A 135 -1.74 -6.75 -23.18
C VAL A 135 -1.66 -5.53 -24.09
N ASP A 136 -1.09 -4.42 -23.61
CA ASP A 136 -0.94 -3.19 -24.38
C ASP A 136 -0.08 -3.41 -25.64
N ALA A 137 0.98 -4.22 -25.56
CA ALA A 137 1.77 -4.58 -26.73
C ALA A 137 0.96 -5.33 -27.80
N ILE A 138 0.01 -6.17 -27.41
CA ILE A 138 -0.90 -6.84 -28.36
C ILE A 138 -1.79 -5.80 -29.06
N PHE A 139 -2.36 -4.85 -28.32
CA PHE A 139 -3.18 -3.79 -28.89
C PHE A 139 -2.38 -2.84 -29.82
N ILE A 140 -1.17 -2.45 -29.42
CA ILE A 140 -0.27 -1.64 -30.27
C ILE A 140 0.03 -2.35 -31.59
N ASN A 141 0.26 -3.67 -31.56
CA ASN A 141 0.53 -4.45 -32.76
C ASN A 141 -0.71 -4.63 -33.65
N ALA A 142 -1.90 -4.66 -33.06
CA ALA A 142 -3.16 -4.72 -33.81
C ALA A 142 -3.53 -3.38 -34.47
N ALA A 143 -3.09 -2.25 -33.90
CA ALA A 143 -3.34 -0.90 -34.42
C ALA A 143 -2.05 -0.06 -34.53
N PRO A 144 -1.11 -0.40 -35.44
CA PRO A 144 0.20 0.25 -35.50
C PRO A 144 0.17 1.73 -35.89
N GLY A 145 -0.92 2.20 -36.49
CA GLY A 145 -1.15 3.61 -36.84
C GLY A 145 -1.62 4.48 -35.66
N ASP A 146 -2.01 3.89 -34.53
CA ASP A 146 -2.50 4.63 -33.38
C ASP A 146 -1.36 5.03 -32.43
N HIS A 147 -0.76 6.19 -32.75
CA HIS A 147 0.28 6.77 -31.92
C HIS A 147 -0.22 7.23 -30.53
N SER A 148 -1.51 7.52 -30.40
CA SER A 148 -2.12 7.93 -29.13
C SER A 148 -2.14 6.74 -28.16
N LEU A 149 -2.62 5.59 -28.64
CA LEU A 149 -2.63 4.34 -27.88
C LEU A 149 -1.22 3.95 -27.43
N LYS A 150 -0.25 3.97 -28.34
CA LYS A 150 1.15 3.66 -28.02
C LYS A 150 1.73 4.59 -26.96
N THR A 151 1.51 5.90 -27.09
CA THR A 151 2.05 6.88 -26.15
C THR A 151 1.40 6.73 -24.77
N ASN A 152 0.08 6.52 -24.73
CA ASN A 152 -0.66 6.32 -23.49
C ASN A 152 -0.23 5.03 -22.77
N ALA A 153 -0.07 3.92 -23.49
CA ALA A 153 0.41 2.65 -22.93
C ALA A 153 1.81 2.79 -22.32
N ILE A 154 2.76 3.40 -23.04
CA ILE A 154 4.11 3.62 -22.53
C ILE A 154 4.08 4.53 -21.30
N ALA A 155 3.33 5.63 -21.34
CA ALA A 155 3.21 6.54 -20.21
C ALA A 155 2.61 5.84 -18.99
N HIS A 156 1.57 5.02 -19.19
CA HIS A 156 0.94 4.23 -18.14
C HIS A 156 1.95 3.32 -17.45
N VAL A 157 2.61 2.44 -18.20
CA VAL A 157 3.60 1.49 -17.67
C VAL A 157 4.73 2.20 -16.92
N VAL A 158 5.25 3.31 -17.46
CA VAL A 158 6.33 4.07 -16.82
C VAL A 158 5.88 4.69 -15.50
N ILE A 159 4.69 5.29 -15.46
CA ILE A 159 4.17 5.91 -14.23
C ILE A 159 4.02 4.87 -13.12
N TYR A 160 3.40 3.72 -13.40
CA TYR A 160 3.21 2.68 -12.37
C TYR A 160 4.53 2.04 -11.95
N ALA A 161 5.46 1.82 -12.89
CA ALA A 161 6.79 1.32 -12.55
C ALA A 161 7.55 2.29 -11.62
N LEU A 162 7.41 3.61 -11.84
CA LEU A 162 7.98 4.61 -10.93
C LEU A 162 7.31 4.60 -9.56
N LEU A 163 5.98 4.43 -9.49
CA LEU A 163 5.27 4.33 -8.21
C LEU A 163 5.71 3.10 -7.41
N ASP A 164 5.85 1.94 -8.06
CA ASP A 164 6.37 0.74 -7.41
C ASP A 164 7.81 0.93 -6.93
N LEU A 165 8.66 1.54 -7.77
CA LEU A 165 10.04 1.86 -7.41
C LEU A 165 10.11 2.80 -6.21
N ILE A 166 9.27 3.84 -6.16
CA ILE A 166 9.15 4.72 -5.00
C ILE A 166 8.73 3.92 -3.77
N GLY A 167 7.76 3.01 -3.90
CA GLY A 167 7.35 2.11 -2.83
C GLY A 167 8.51 1.28 -2.28
N PHE A 168 9.33 0.68 -3.15
CA PHE A 168 10.51 -0.08 -2.75
C PHE A 168 11.55 0.79 -2.07
N ILE A 169 11.87 1.96 -2.63
CA ILE A 169 12.84 2.90 -2.06
C ILE A 169 12.40 3.34 -0.66
N VAL A 170 11.12 3.70 -0.51
CA VAL A 170 10.55 4.11 0.78
C VAL A 170 10.66 2.98 1.81
N LEU A 171 10.35 1.74 1.43
CA LEU A 171 10.52 0.57 2.32
C LEU A 171 11.98 0.37 2.75
N ILE A 172 12.92 0.41 1.79
CA ILE A 172 14.35 0.19 2.05
C ILE A 172 14.91 1.30 2.95
N LEU A 173 14.58 2.56 2.67
CA LEU A 173 14.99 3.68 3.52
C LEU A 173 14.43 3.53 4.93
N GLY A 174 13.15 3.14 5.07
CA GLY A 174 12.55 2.87 6.37
C GLY A 174 13.20 1.72 7.15
N GLN A 175 13.80 0.72 6.46
CA GLN A 175 14.62 -0.31 7.11
C GLN A 175 15.94 0.26 7.59
N LEU A 176 16.64 0.97 6.70
CA LEU A 176 17.98 1.48 6.97
C LEU A 176 18.02 2.43 8.17
N PHE A 177 16.98 3.23 8.36
CA PHE A 177 16.87 4.12 9.52
C PHE A 177 16.68 3.36 10.85
N LEU A 178 16.13 2.14 10.83
CA LEU A 178 15.91 1.34 12.02
C LEU A 178 17.16 0.55 12.44
N ASP A 179 18.06 0.24 11.49
CA ASP A 179 19.33 -0.46 11.80
C ASP A 179 20.42 0.47 12.38
N HIS A 180 20.20 1.80 12.38
CA HIS A 180 21.14 2.82 12.86
C HIS A 180 20.77 3.43 14.24
N GLU A 181 19.63 3.07 14.83
CA GLU A 181 19.24 3.41 16.22
C GLU A 181 19.56 2.27 17.19
#